data_AF-A0A958UT63-F1
#
_entry.id   AF-A0A958UT63-F1
#
_cell.length_a   1.000
_cell.length_b   1.000
_cell.length_c   1.000
_cell.angle_alpha   90.00
_cell.angle_beta   90.00
_cell.angle_gamma   90.00
#
_symmetry.space_group_name_H-M   'P 1'
#
loop_
_entity.id
_entity.type
_entity.pdbx_description
1 polymer ?
#
loop_
_entity_poly.entity_id
_entity_poly.type
_entity_poly.pdbx_seq_one_letter_code
_entity_poly.pdbx_strand_id
1 'polypeptide(L)'
;MKKSLLYLFLIGLVLGCSKDADNPDQPEQDFTVILDVDQDHSFGRHTVSASAFLSNQNGDILVSGELHSGQTTILTANVDPSLFYDLTYVIHDNNEDLNESTYRLVTFSAVQQGSYTLGPTEELENSYDEIFLNFANTGYPCEIVASNSGRGTFGPQNGGYLNWQSNLVDSPTSNFYMALKSPNDLFGRYIWLEDVAEGSSFNLDYMALPQIQDTLRIDIPDNENIGFQLCGMVGSSQNQHPLAYGNLVNGASSLFVAVPQDIFNQYVLELQYRNGNDTNFFTSKTSAIPSVVQPSELNILVNDPSPQNFKMQLEGDGILYNVIFGNANASGTLFVFHSIYGQAASEVTFSKENLRLNIQQQYPDLSQMETVLAERASISSYSELNGYNDILNYLISREDYGGSNMNGSIEVLTKEF
;
A
#
# COMPACT_ATOMS: atom_id res chain seq x y z
N MET A 1 -53.32 75.83 -0.25
CA MET A 1 -51.87 75.97 0.06
C MET A 1 -51.47 74.90 1.07
N LYS A 2 -50.41 74.15 0.73
CA LYS A 2 -49.47 73.48 1.64
C LYS A 2 -49.99 72.35 2.58
N LYS A 3 -49.59 71.14 2.16
CA LYS A 3 -48.89 70.12 2.97
C LYS A 3 -49.75 69.07 3.68
N SER A 4 -50.56 68.41 2.86
CA SER A 4 -50.83 66.96 2.87
C SER A 4 -49.56 66.11 2.61
N LEU A 5 -48.42 66.47 3.22
CA LEU A 5 -47.09 65.93 2.86
C LEU A 5 -46.43 65.09 3.96
N LEU A 6 -47.18 64.63 4.98
CA LEU A 6 -46.61 63.83 6.08
C LEU A 6 -47.15 62.38 6.17
N TYR A 7 -48.13 62.01 5.35
CA TYR A 7 -48.66 60.62 5.30
C TYR A 7 -48.14 59.80 4.12
N LEU A 8 -47.30 60.39 3.25
CA LEU A 8 -46.66 59.68 2.13
C LEU A 8 -45.26 59.13 2.46
N PHE A 9 -44.76 59.32 3.69
CA PHE A 9 -43.42 58.85 4.10
C PHE A 9 -43.44 57.56 4.94
N LEU A 10 -44.61 56.95 5.16
CA LEU A 10 -44.75 55.71 5.94
C LEU A 10 -45.32 54.51 5.14
N ILE A 11 -45.50 54.65 3.82
CA ILE A 11 -45.99 53.58 2.92
C ILE A 11 -44.91 53.18 1.88
N GLY A 12 -43.68 53.68 2.02
CA GLY A 12 -42.53 53.26 1.19
C GLY A 12 -41.62 52.20 1.81
N LEU A 13 -41.97 51.66 2.99
CA LEU A 13 -41.12 50.71 3.75
C LEU A 13 -41.63 49.26 3.72
N VAL A 14 -42.64 48.95 2.90
CA VAL A 14 -43.10 47.58 2.69
C VAL A 14 -43.45 47.41 1.22
N LEU A 15 -42.76 46.49 0.55
CA LEU A 15 -42.86 46.09 -0.87
C LEU A 15 -41.85 46.76 -1.83
N GLY A 16 -40.60 46.34 -1.68
CA GLY A 16 -39.58 46.34 -2.72
C GLY A 16 -38.56 45.24 -2.44
N CYS A 17 -38.88 44.01 -2.85
CA CYS A 17 -37.88 42.96 -3.02
C CYS A 17 -36.87 43.43 -4.08
N SER A 18 -35.62 43.67 -3.70
CA SER A 18 -34.49 43.20 -4.52
C SER A 18 -33.71 42.22 -3.67
N LYS A 19 -33.45 41.09 -4.30
CA LYS A 19 -32.77 39.92 -3.78
C LYS A 19 -31.28 40.21 -3.92
N ASP A 20 -30.76 41.20 -3.20
CA ASP A 20 -29.32 41.50 -3.20
C ASP A 20 -28.66 40.71 -2.07
N ALA A 21 -28.63 39.39 -2.28
CA ALA A 21 -27.64 38.51 -1.68
C ALA A 21 -26.67 38.09 -2.80
N ASP A 22 -26.16 39.07 -3.55
CA ASP A 22 -24.97 38.88 -4.35
C ASP A 22 -23.79 38.96 -3.37
N ASN A 23 -23.56 37.83 -2.70
CA ASN A 23 -22.22 37.53 -2.22
C ASN A 23 -21.34 37.52 -3.50
N PRO A 24 -20.25 38.28 -3.59
CA PRO A 24 -19.47 38.31 -4.81
C PRO A 24 -18.95 36.90 -5.04
N ASP A 25 -19.47 36.26 -6.09
CA ASP A 25 -18.96 35.02 -6.63
C ASP A 25 -17.44 35.18 -6.70
N GLN A 26 -16.73 34.38 -5.90
CA GLN A 26 -15.30 34.23 -6.17
C GLN A 26 -15.21 33.73 -7.61
N PRO A 27 -14.36 34.35 -8.44
CA PRO A 27 -14.26 33.92 -9.82
C PRO A 27 -13.85 32.45 -9.82
N GLU A 28 -14.76 31.65 -10.37
CA GLU A 28 -14.56 30.26 -10.75
C GLU A 28 -13.18 30.15 -11.44
N GLN A 29 -12.35 29.21 -10.97
CA GLN A 29 -10.97 29.03 -11.43
C GLN A 29 -10.81 27.64 -12.06
N ASP A 30 -10.01 27.56 -13.13
CA ASP A 30 -9.59 26.29 -13.69
C ASP A 30 -8.80 25.48 -12.66
N PHE A 31 -9.28 24.28 -12.35
CA PHE A 31 -8.59 23.27 -11.56
C PHE A 31 -8.23 22.10 -12.46
N THR A 32 -6.93 21.82 -12.57
CA THR A 32 -6.40 20.79 -13.46
C THR A 32 -5.63 19.75 -12.70
N VAL A 33 -5.98 18.48 -12.95
CA VAL A 33 -5.23 17.31 -12.54
C VAL A 33 -4.72 16.62 -13.79
N ILE A 34 -3.41 16.37 -13.84
CA ILE A 34 -2.72 15.66 -14.91
C ILE A 34 -2.32 14.28 -14.38
N LEU A 35 -2.67 13.23 -15.10
CA LEU A 35 -2.37 11.86 -14.75
C LEU A 35 -1.44 11.28 -15.81
N ASP A 36 -0.19 11.09 -15.46
CA ASP A 36 0.80 10.46 -16.33
C ASP A 36 0.86 8.97 -16.02
N VAL A 37 0.27 8.13 -16.88
CA VAL A 37 0.32 6.68 -16.68
C VAL A 37 1.61 6.15 -17.28
N ASP A 38 2.45 5.53 -16.45
CA ASP A 38 3.70 4.93 -16.91
C ASP A 38 3.45 3.90 -18.02
N GLN A 39 4.39 3.78 -18.96
CA GLN A 39 4.28 2.83 -20.07
C GLN A 39 4.23 1.37 -19.59
N ASP A 40 4.90 1.09 -18.46
CA ASP A 40 5.02 -0.21 -17.82
C ASP A 40 4.02 -0.35 -16.66
N HIS A 41 3.07 0.59 -16.52
CA HIS A 41 1.95 0.42 -15.60
C HIS A 41 1.02 -0.67 -16.10
N SER A 42 0.77 -1.66 -15.26
CA SER A 42 -0.22 -2.71 -15.50
C SER A 42 -1.40 -2.54 -14.54
N PHE A 43 -2.58 -2.21 -15.08
CA PHE A 43 -3.83 -2.16 -14.32
C PHE A 43 -4.32 -3.54 -13.88
N GLY A 44 -3.80 -4.60 -14.51
CA GLY A 44 -4.13 -5.99 -14.26
C GLY A 44 -4.25 -6.80 -15.56
N ARG A 45 -4.02 -8.11 -15.46
CA ARG A 45 -4.12 -9.04 -16.61
C ARG A 45 -5.53 -9.14 -17.20
N HIS A 46 -6.54 -8.84 -16.38
CA HIS A 46 -7.96 -8.99 -16.69
C HIS A 46 -8.67 -7.64 -16.85
N THR A 47 -7.93 -6.54 -16.94
CA THR A 47 -8.54 -5.21 -17.00
C THR A 47 -9.27 -5.01 -18.32
N VAL A 48 -10.55 -4.67 -18.21
CA VAL A 48 -11.45 -4.33 -19.31
C VAL A 48 -11.45 -2.83 -19.55
N SER A 49 -11.48 -2.04 -18.47
CA SER A 49 -11.43 -0.58 -18.56
C SER A 49 -10.79 0.04 -17.32
N ALA A 50 -10.18 1.20 -17.51
CA ALA A 50 -9.67 2.05 -16.46
C ALA A 50 -10.06 3.51 -16.75
N SER A 51 -10.62 4.19 -15.76
CA SER A 51 -11.10 5.58 -15.89
C SER A 51 -10.78 6.40 -14.65
N ALA A 52 -10.65 7.70 -14.83
CA ALA A 52 -10.46 8.68 -13.78
C ALA A 52 -11.60 9.71 -13.76
N PHE A 53 -11.92 10.20 -12.57
CA PHE A 53 -13.00 11.13 -12.29
C PHE A 53 -12.50 12.22 -11.34
N LEU A 54 -12.79 13.48 -11.68
CA LEU A 54 -12.70 14.58 -10.73
C LEU A 54 -14.10 14.89 -10.22
N SER A 55 -14.28 14.93 -8.92
CA SER A 55 -15.58 15.17 -8.28
C SER A 55 -15.51 16.21 -7.17
N ASN A 56 -16.65 16.83 -6.87
CA ASN A 56 -16.77 17.77 -5.75
C ASN A 56 -17.05 17.04 -4.42
N GLN A 57 -17.05 17.78 -3.31
CA GLN A 57 -17.36 17.25 -1.97
C GLN A 57 -18.74 16.56 -1.82
N ASN A 58 -19.69 16.86 -2.71
CA ASN A 58 -21.02 16.23 -2.72
C ASN A 58 -21.03 14.93 -3.53
N GLY A 59 -19.93 14.58 -4.21
CA GLY A 59 -19.81 13.43 -5.09
C GLY A 59 -20.35 13.64 -6.50
N ASP A 60 -20.59 14.88 -6.93
CA ASP A 60 -20.93 15.15 -8.33
C ASP A 60 -19.66 15.07 -9.19
N ILE A 61 -19.73 14.32 -10.28
CA ILE A 61 -18.63 14.19 -11.24
C ILE A 61 -18.58 15.46 -12.11
N LEU A 62 -17.43 16.14 -12.10
CA LEU A 62 -17.20 17.37 -12.86
C LEU A 62 -16.61 17.07 -14.24
N VAL A 63 -15.65 16.15 -14.29
CA VAL A 63 -14.97 15.70 -15.51
C VAL A 63 -14.48 14.27 -15.33
N SER A 64 -14.39 13.54 -16.43
CA SER A 64 -13.84 12.19 -16.49
C SER A 64 -12.92 12.00 -17.69
N GLY A 65 -12.08 10.97 -17.63
CA GLY A 65 -11.20 10.57 -18.72
C GLY A 65 -10.80 9.11 -18.58
N GLU A 66 -10.53 8.44 -19.69
CA GLU A 66 -9.99 7.08 -19.70
C GLU A 66 -8.51 7.10 -19.30
N LEU A 67 -8.03 6.01 -18.71
CA LEU A 67 -6.64 5.78 -18.36
C LEU A 67 -6.06 4.70 -19.28
N HIS A 68 -4.91 4.99 -19.89
CA HIS A 68 -4.19 4.08 -20.78
C HIS A 68 -2.71 4.12 -20.44
N SER A 69 -2.07 2.96 -20.34
CA SER A 69 -0.62 2.87 -20.07
C SER A 69 0.19 3.65 -21.12
N GLY A 70 1.19 4.39 -20.66
CA GLY A 70 2.02 5.26 -21.50
C GLY A 70 1.32 6.52 -22.02
N GLN A 71 0.14 6.86 -21.51
CA GLN A 71 -0.59 8.07 -21.91
C GLN A 71 -0.84 9.02 -20.73
N THR A 72 -0.94 10.30 -21.07
CA THR A 72 -1.33 11.37 -20.14
C THR A 72 -2.82 11.64 -20.26
N THR A 73 -3.54 11.59 -19.14
CA THR A 73 -4.95 11.97 -19.03
C THR A 73 -5.07 13.30 -18.28
N ILE A 74 -5.69 14.31 -18.91
CA ILE A 74 -5.85 15.66 -18.33
C ILE A 74 -7.32 15.86 -17.93
N LEU A 75 -7.56 16.09 -16.65
CA LEU A 75 -8.86 16.39 -16.07
C LEU A 75 -8.91 17.87 -15.69
N THR A 76 -9.65 18.67 -16.45
CA THR A 76 -9.84 20.11 -16.17
C THR A 76 -11.31 20.41 -15.97
N ALA A 77 -11.62 21.09 -14.87
CA ALA A 77 -12.95 21.63 -14.57
C ALA A 77 -12.82 23.08 -14.09
N ASN A 78 -13.87 23.86 -14.30
CA ASN A 78 -13.99 25.18 -13.70
C ASN A 78 -14.68 25.04 -12.34
N VAL A 79 -14.03 25.50 -11.28
CA VAL A 79 -14.40 25.15 -9.91
C VAL A 79 -14.29 26.32 -8.93
N ASP A 80 -14.93 26.17 -7.76
CA ASP A 80 -14.83 27.09 -6.63
C ASP A 80 -13.54 26.82 -5.82
N PRO A 81 -12.55 27.73 -5.80
CA PRO A 81 -11.28 27.51 -5.12
C PRO A 81 -11.40 27.37 -3.59
N SER A 82 -12.57 27.67 -3.00
CA SER A 82 -12.84 27.48 -1.57
C SER A 82 -13.27 26.06 -1.19
N LEU A 83 -13.56 25.21 -2.18
CA LEU A 83 -13.98 23.83 -1.97
C LEU A 83 -12.84 22.83 -2.20
N PHE A 84 -13.04 21.61 -1.72
CA PHE A 84 -12.16 20.48 -1.97
C PHE A 84 -12.71 19.59 -3.08
N TYR A 85 -11.78 18.96 -3.80
CA TYR A 85 -12.06 18.09 -4.94
C TYR A 85 -11.43 16.73 -4.72
N ASP A 86 -12.12 15.68 -5.15
CA ASP A 86 -11.63 14.32 -5.04
C ASP A 86 -11.29 13.75 -6.40
N LEU A 87 -10.26 12.92 -6.41
CA LEU A 87 -9.82 12.17 -7.57
C LEU A 87 -10.16 10.70 -7.37
N THR A 88 -10.94 10.13 -8.29
CA THR A 88 -11.32 8.72 -8.23
C THR A 88 -10.87 7.99 -9.47
N TYR A 89 -10.17 6.87 -9.31
CA TYR A 89 -9.94 5.91 -10.39
C TYR A 89 -10.86 4.72 -10.25
N VAL A 90 -11.27 4.17 -11.37
CA VAL A 90 -12.09 2.96 -11.46
C VAL A 90 -11.38 1.99 -12.37
N ILE A 91 -11.04 0.83 -11.85
CA ILE A 91 -10.51 -0.29 -12.62
C ILE A 91 -11.60 -1.37 -12.64
N HIS A 92 -11.99 -1.77 -13.85
CA HIS A 92 -12.90 -2.88 -14.07
C HIS A 92 -12.11 -4.06 -14.62
N ASP A 93 -12.08 -5.15 -13.87
CA ASP A 93 -11.49 -6.41 -14.28
C ASP A 93 -12.56 -7.46 -14.54
N ASN A 94 -12.35 -8.29 -15.56
CA ASN A 94 -13.19 -9.45 -15.86
C ASN A 94 -12.35 -10.71 -15.97
N ASN A 95 -12.45 -11.58 -14.97
CA ASN A 95 -11.82 -12.88 -14.97
C ASN A 95 -12.78 -13.92 -15.56
N GLU A 96 -12.66 -14.16 -16.87
CA GLU A 96 -13.50 -15.11 -17.60
C GLU A 96 -13.36 -16.55 -17.08
N ASP A 97 -12.18 -16.94 -16.57
CA ASP A 97 -11.93 -18.29 -16.06
C ASP A 97 -12.74 -18.59 -14.80
N LEU A 98 -12.94 -17.57 -13.96
CA LEU A 98 -13.77 -17.65 -12.74
C LEU A 98 -15.20 -17.16 -12.96
N ASN A 99 -15.49 -16.57 -14.13
CA ASN A 99 -16.74 -15.85 -14.42
C ASN A 99 -17.02 -14.77 -13.36
N GLU A 100 -15.99 -13.98 -13.04
CA GLU A 100 -16.02 -12.94 -12.01
C GLU A 100 -15.69 -11.56 -12.60
N SER A 101 -16.50 -10.57 -12.27
CA SER A 101 -16.29 -9.17 -12.61
C SER A 101 -15.99 -8.37 -11.34
N THR A 102 -14.92 -7.60 -11.32
CA THR A 102 -14.51 -6.81 -10.15
C THR A 102 -14.35 -5.35 -10.53
N TYR A 103 -14.95 -4.47 -9.74
CA TYR A 103 -14.81 -3.03 -9.84
C TYR A 103 -14.04 -2.50 -8.63
N ARG A 104 -12.87 -1.91 -8.88
CA ARG A 104 -12.02 -1.30 -7.86
C ARG A 104 -12.08 0.22 -8.03
N LEU A 105 -12.80 0.88 -7.12
CA LEU A 105 -12.88 2.33 -7.02
C LEU A 105 -11.86 2.79 -5.98
N VAL A 106 -10.97 3.70 -6.35
CA VAL A 106 -9.96 4.28 -5.45
C VAL A 106 -10.11 5.78 -5.46
N THR A 107 -10.52 6.37 -4.33
CA THR A 107 -10.75 7.82 -4.19
C THR A 107 -9.70 8.43 -3.28
N PHE A 108 -9.04 9.47 -3.76
CA PHE A 108 -8.16 10.34 -3.01
C PHE A 108 -8.91 11.63 -2.72
N SER A 109 -9.16 11.92 -1.45
CA SER A 109 -9.98 13.05 -1.05
C SER A 109 -9.17 14.35 -1.02
N ALA A 110 -9.77 15.48 -1.40
CA ALA A 110 -9.10 16.79 -1.32
C ALA A 110 -7.73 16.85 -2.03
N VAL A 111 -7.65 16.34 -3.26
CA VAL A 111 -6.44 16.44 -4.10
C VAL A 111 -6.12 17.90 -4.45
N GLN A 112 -4.86 18.17 -4.74
CA GLN A 112 -4.41 19.46 -5.26
C GLN A 112 -4.32 19.44 -6.77
N GLN A 113 -4.44 20.62 -7.39
CA GLN A 113 -4.09 20.78 -8.80
C GLN A 113 -2.61 20.43 -9.01
N GLY A 114 -2.29 19.76 -10.11
CA GLY A 114 -0.94 19.30 -10.38
C GLY A 114 -0.89 18.02 -11.21
N SER A 115 0.33 17.50 -11.33
CA SER A 115 0.59 16.23 -11.99
C SER A 115 0.80 15.12 -10.96
N TYR A 116 0.18 13.98 -11.23
CA TYR A 116 0.41 12.73 -10.53
C TYR A 116 0.79 11.67 -11.56
N THR A 117 1.78 10.84 -11.24
CA THR A 117 2.14 9.70 -12.08
C THR A 117 1.41 8.47 -11.57
N LEU A 118 0.99 7.54 -12.42
CA LEU A 118 0.71 6.16 -12.03
C LEU A 118 1.92 5.33 -12.45
N GLY A 119 2.83 5.07 -11.51
CA GLY A 119 4.14 4.47 -11.80
C GLY A 119 4.07 3.00 -12.19
N PRO A 120 5.19 2.39 -12.59
CA PRO A 120 5.21 1.02 -13.11
C PRO A 120 4.59 0.03 -12.11
N THR A 121 4.00 -1.03 -12.63
CA THR A 121 3.66 -2.19 -11.78
C THR A 121 4.91 -3.03 -11.69
N GLU A 122 5.36 -3.39 -10.47
CA GLU A 122 6.46 -4.35 -10.30
C GLU A 122 6.17 -5.61 -11.13
N GLU A 123 6.87 -5.75 -12.24
CA GLU A 123 6.85 -7.00 -12.98
C GLU A 123 7.77 -7.96 -12.23
N LEU A 124 7.19 -9.05 -11.72
CA LEU A 124 7.97 -10.23 -11.39
C LEU A 124 8.52 -10.78 -12.71
N GLU A 125 9.66 -10.26 -13.17
CA GLU A 125 10.41 -10.89 -14.24
C GLU A 125 10.78 -12.30 -13.76
N ASN A 126 10.00 -13.28 -14.23
CA ASN A 126 10.45 -14.67 -14.29
C ASN A 126 11.35 -14.80 -15.52
N SER A 127 12.44 -14.05 -15.52
CA SER A 127 13.49 -14.15 -16.52
C SER A 127 14.40 -15.33 -16.17
N TYR A 128 15.22 -15.73 -17.13
CA TYR A 128 16.09 -16.91 -17.11
C TYR A 128 17.34 -16.68 -16.23
N ASP A 129 17.18 -15.90 -15.16
CA ASP A 129 18.21 -15.22 -14.39
C ASP A 129 18.59 -16.07 -13.17
N GLU A 130 18.76 -17.36 -13.43
CA GLU A 130 18.85 -18.38 -12.40
C GLU A 130 20.32 -18.61 -11.99
N ILE A 131 20.57 -18.65 -10.69
CA ILE A 131 21.80 -19.18 -10.10
C ILE A 131 21.58 -20.64 -9.67
N PHE A 132 22.59 -21.49 -9.88
CA PHE A 132 22.57 -22.90 -9.50
C PHE A 132 23.60 -23.18 -8.40
N LEU A 133 23.16 -23.68 -7.24
CA LEU A 133 24.03 -24.04 -6.12
C LEU A 133 23.93 -25.53 -5.85
N ASN A 134 25.07 -26.23 -5.86
CA ASN A 134 25.15 -27.65 -5.54
C ASN A 134 25.98 -27.84 -4.26
N PHE A 135 25.31 -28.15 -3.16
CA PHE A 135 25.94 -28.38 -1.85
C PHE A 135 26.13 -29.86 -1.58
N ALA A 136 27.32 -30.22 -1.12
CA ALA A 136 27.65 -31.52 -0.52
C ALA A 136 27.72 -31.41 1.02
N ASN A 137 27.62 -32.56 1.70
CA ASN A 137 27.76 -32.72 3.15
C ASN A 137 26.78 -31.89 3.99
N THR A 138 25.56 -31.67 3.49
CA THR A 138 24.56 -30.83 4.17
C THR A 138 23.91 -31.49 5.39
N GLY A 139 24.12 -32.79 5.60
CA GLY A 139 23.27 -33.59 6.49
C GLY A 139 21.87 -33.82 5.89
N TYR A 140 21.00 -34.50 6.64
CA TYR A 140 19.62 -34.72 6.19
C TYR A 140 18.63 -34.86 7.36
N PRO A 141 17.49 -34.14 7.35
CA PRO A 141 17.13 -33.09 6.39
C PRO A 141 17.91 -31.79 6.65
N CYS A 142 18.43 -31.16 5.60
CA CYS A 142 18.96 -29.80 5.67
C CYS A 142 17.81 -28.79 5.53
N GLU A 143 17.81 -27.76 6.36
CA GLU A 143 16.83 -26.68 6.32
C GLU A 143 17.40 -25.49 5.55
N ILE A 144 16.58 -24.87 4.69
CA ILE A 144 16.88 -23.54 4.14
C ILE A 144 16.26 -22.53 5.08
N VAL A 145 17.11 -21.78 5.77
CA VAL A 145 16.70 -20.80 6.78
C VAL A 145 16.28 -19.50 6.11
N ALA A 146 17.04 -19.07 5.09
CA ALA A 146 16.73 -17.88 4.33
C ALA A 146 17.35 -17.95 2.93
N SER A 147 16.63 -17.47 1.93
CA SER A 147 17.05 -17.36 0.54
C SER A 147 16.04 -16.50 -0.19
N ASN A 148 16.44 -15.92 -1.32
CA ASN A 148 15.46 -15.52 -2.32
C ASN A 148 14.62 -16.72 -2.79
N SER A 149 13.47 -16.44 -3.37
CA SER A 149 12.58 -17.45 -3.96
C SER A 149 13.37 -18.40 -4.85
N GLY A 150 13.14 -19.70 -4.66
CA GLY A 150 13.88 -20.73 -5.36
C GLY A 150 13.27 -22.10 -5.16
N ARG A 151 13.87 -23.07 -5.83
CA ARG A 151 13.47 -24.48 -5.81
C ARG A 151 14.71 -25.35 -5.71
N GLY A 152 14.57 -26.50 -5.09
CA GLY A 152 15.69 -27.41 -5.00
C GLY A 152 15.31 -28.84 -4.69
N THR A 153 16.32 -29.68 -4.75
CA THR A 153 16.24 -31.10 -4.39
C THR A 153 17.30 -31.38 -3.33
N PHE A 154 16.93 -32.17 -2.32
CA PHE A 154 17.84 -32.57 -1.26
C PHE A 154 17.67 -34.05 -0.95
N GLY A 155 18.72 -34.68 -0.44
CA GLY A 155 18.69 -36.12 -0.15
C GLY A 155 19.79 -36.56 0.80
N PRO A 156 19.65 -37.74 1.43
CA PRO A 156 20.58 -38.22 2.46
C PRO A 156 21.88 -38.82 1.91
N GLN A 157 22.04 -38.96 0.59
CA GLN A 157 23.18 -39.62 -0.05
C GLN A 157 24.49 -38.87 0.25
N ASN A 158 25.58 -39.63 0.45
CA ASN A 158 26.93 -39.11 0.65
C ASN A 158 27.05 -38.05 1.76
N GLY A 159 26.34 -38.23 2.89
CA GLY A 159 26.36 -37.28 4.00
C GLY A 159 25.40 -36.10 3.83
N GLY A 160 24.53 -36.13 2.83
CA GLY A 160 23.56 -35.08 2.53
C GLY A 160 23.96 -34.27 1.30
N TYR A 161 22.99 -33.90 0.47
CA TYR A 161 23.16 -32.90 -0.58
C TYR A 161 21.97 -31.95 -0.67
N LEU A 162 22.20 -30.78 -1.25
CA LEU A 162 21.17 -29.83 -1.68
C LEU A 162 21.56 -29.25 -3.03
N ASN A 163 20.72 -29.42 -4.04
CA ASN A 163 20.83 -28.71 -5.30
C ASN A 163 19.74 -27.65 -5.33
N TRP A 164 20.11 -26.39 -5.36
CA TRP A 164 19.22 -25.24 -5.28
C TRP A 164 19.33 -24.38 -6.53
N GLN A 165 18.19 -23.82 -6.94
CA GLN A 165 18.03 -22.93 -8.06
C GLN A 165 17.19 -21.75 -7.61
N SER A 166 17.67 -20.54 -7.85
CA SER A 166 16.99 -19.31 -7.40
C SER A 166 17.22 -18.21 -8.42
N ASN A 167 16.33 -17.23 -8.45
CA ASN A 167 16.53 -16.03 -9.25
C ASN A 167 17.50 -15.08 -8.54
N LEU A 168 18.27 -14.33 -9.32
CA LEU A 168 18.96 -13.16 -8.82
C LEU A 168 17.94 -12.03 -8.55
N VAL A 169 18.26 -11.12 -7.63
CA VAL A 169 17.40 -9.96 -7.34
C VAL A 169 17.40 -8.97 -8.50
N ASP A 170 18.56 -8.85 -9.17
CA ASP A 170 18.78 -7.98 -10.31
C ASP A 170 19.42 -8.72 -11.47
N SER A 171 19.15 -8.23 -12.68
CA SER A 171 19.77 -8.64 -13.94
C SER A 171 20.77 -7.57 -14.45
N PRO A 172 21.88 -7.95 -15.12
CA PRO A 172 22.37 -9.30 -15.42
C PRO A 172 23.31 -9.87 -14.34
N THR A 173 23.59 -9.10 -13.30
CA THR A 173 24.47 -9.46 -12.20
C THR A 173 23.91 -8.96 -10.88
N SER A 174 23.93 -9.80 -9.84
CA SER A 174 23.49 -9.41 -8.51
C SER A 174 24.28 -10.11 -7.42
N ASN A 175 24.24 -9.57 -6.22
CA ASN A 175 24.73 -10.29 -5.05
C ASN A 175 23.73 -11.40 -4.67
N PHE A 176 24.23 -12.48 -4.08
CA PHE A 176 23.40 -13.60 -3.65
C PHE A 176 23.71 -14.00 -2.22
N TYR A 177 22.65 -14.12 -1.41
CA TYR A 177 22.70 -14.60 -0.04
C TYR A 177 21.79 -15.81 0.15
N MET A 178 22.29 -16.79 0.90
CA MET A 178 21.48 -17.91 1.39
C MET A 178 22.02 -18.38 2.74
N ALA A 179 21.11 -18.75 3.64
CA ALA A 179 21.40 -19.41 4.91
C ALA A 179 20.75 -20.79 4.98
N LEU A 180 21.50 -21.75 5.52
CA LEU A 180 21.17 -23.17 5.60
C LEU A 180 21.48 -23.70 6.99
N LYS A 181 20.75 -24.71 7.46
CA LYS A 181 21.06 -25.38 8.72
C LYS A 181 20.99 -26.90 8.58
N SER A 182 22.12 -27.55 8.82
CA SER A 182 22.20 -29.00 8.98
C SER A 182 21.53 -29.43 10.28
N PRO A 183 20.88 -30.61 10.33
CA PRO A 183 20.12 -31.04 11.50
C PRO A 183 20.98 -31.29 12.75
N ASN A 184 22.29 -31.47 12.56
CA ASN A 184 23.24 -31.70 13.65
C ASN A 184 24.01 -30.43 14.05
N ASP A 185 23.85 -29.33 13.32
CA ASP A 185 24.55 -28.08 13.61
C ASP A 185 23.77 -27.25 14.65
N LEU A 186 24.51 -26.71 15.63
CA LEU A 186 23.97 -25.76 16.59
C LEU A 186 23.61 -24.43 15.91
N PHE A 187 24.44 -23.99 14.95
CA PHE A 187 24.34 -22.72 14.25
C PHE A 187 24.10 -22.94 12.75
N GLY A 188 23.31 -22.05 12.13
CA GLY A 188 23.19 -22.02 10.68
C GLY A 188 24.52 -21.64 10.03
N ARG A 189 24.64 -21.94 8.74
CA ARG A 189 25.74 -21.51 7.88
C ARG A 189 25.20 -20.69 6.73
N TYR A 190 26.02 -19.83 6.17
CA TYR A 190 25.60 -18.96 5.08
C TYR A 190 26.57 -18.97 3.91
N ILE A 191 26.06 -18.53 2.78
CA ILE A 191 26.83 -18.17 1.60
C ILE A 191 26.51 -16.72 1.23
N TRP A 192 27.57 -15.98 0.88
CA TRP A 192 27.51 -14.67 0.28
C TRP A 192 28.38 -14.69 -0.97
N LEU A 193 27.77 -14.38 -2.12
CA LEU A 193 28.44 -14.28 -3.40
C LEU A 193 28.19 -12.88 -3.96
N GLU A 194 29.26 -12.22 -4.39
CA GLU A 194 29.19 -10.87 -4.95
C GLU A 194 29.22 -10.93 -6.48
N ASP A 195 28.50 -10.01 -7.11
CA ASP A 195 28.49 -9.81 -8.57
C ASP A 195 28.26 -11.11 -9.36
N VAL A 196 27.30 -11.94 -8.92
CA VAL A 196 26.98 -13.21 -9.58
C VAL A 196 26.28 -12.93 -10.89
N ALA A 197 26.84 -13.42 -11.99
CA ALA A 197 26.18 -13.40 -13.29
C ALA A 197 25.10 -14.49 -13.38
N GLU A 198 24.03 -14.19 -14.10
CA GLU A 198 22.97 -15.16 -14.45
C GLU A 198 23.53 -16.43 -15.08
N GLY A 199 22.90 -17.57 -14.79
CA GLY A 199 23.31 -18.88 -15.28
C GLY A 199 24.57 -19.44 -14.59
N SER A 200 25.13 -18.74 -13.60
CA SER A 200 26.27 -19.23 -12.83
C SER A 200 25.93 -20.50 -12.04
N SER A 201 26.89 -21.43 -11.99
CA SER A 201 26.78 -22.65 -11.20
C SER A 201 27.94 -22.81 -10.24
N PHE A 202 27.62 -23.06 -8.97
CA PHE A 202 28.59 -23.22 -7.89
C PHE A 202 28.48 -24.63 -7.29
N ASN A 203 29.63 -25.23 -7.00
CA ASN A 203 29.73 -26.48 -6.25
C ASN A 203 30.39 -26.17 -4.91
N LEU A 204 29.69 -26.46 -3.82
CA LEU A 204 29.98 -25.96 -2.49
C LEU A 204 29.99 -27.13 -1.50
N ASP A 205 30.89 -27.06 -0.52
CA ASP A 205 30.88 -27.97 0.63
C ASP A 205 30.25 -27.23 1.81
N TYR A 206 29.12 -27.74 2.32
CA TYR A 206 28.42 -27.15 3.45
C TYR A 206 29.33 -26.96 4.66
N MET A 207 30.22 -27.92 4.93
CA MET A 207 31.11 -27.88 6.09
C MET A 207 32.17 -26.77 6.01
N ALA A 208 32.45 -26.27 4.81
CA ALA A 208 33.38 -25.18 4.56
C ALA A 208 32.73 -23.79 4.66
N LEU A 209 31.40 -23.71 4.74
CA LEU A 209 30.69 -22.44 4.83
C LEU A 209 30.87 -21.80 6.22
N PRO A 210 30.94 -20.46 6.30
CA PRO A 210 30.96 -19.74 7.57
C PRO A 210 29.68 -19.98 8.38
N GLN A 211 29.80 -19.96 9.71
CA GLN A 211 28.70 -20.11 10.64
C GLN A 211 28.11 -18.76 11.06
N ILE A 212 26.79 -18.70 11.25
CA ILE A 212 26.10 -17.57 11.85
C ILE A 212 26.01 -17.81 13.36
N GLN A 213 26.98 -17.30 14.11
CA GLN A 213 27.06 -17.52 15.56
C GLN A 213 26.18 -16.55 16.35
N ASP A 214 25.91 -15.37 15.80
CA ASP A 214 25.09 -14.36 16.44
C ASP A 214 23.61 -14.64 16.21
N THR A 215 22.86 -14.70 17.31
CA THR A 215 21.41 -14.68 17.30
C THR A 215 20.95 -13.42 18.02
N LEU A 216 20.26 -12.55 17.29
CA LEU A 216 19.64 -11.37 17.84
C LEU A 216 18.25 -11.71 18.37
N ARG A 217 17.91 -11.13 19.51
CA ARG A 217 16.56 -11.16 20.07
C ARG A 217 15.89 -9.82 19.80
N ILE A 218 14.70 -9.84 19.22
CA ILE A 218 13.85 -8.68 19.00
C ILE A 218 12.59 -8.89 19.84
N ASP A 219 12.37 -8.06 20.85
CA ASP A 219 11.11 -8.07 21.59
C ASP A 219 10.02 -7.40 20.74
N ILE A 220 8.85 -8.01 20.69
CA ILE A 220 7.73 -7.58 19.85
C ILE A 220 6.48 -7.34 20.72
N PRO A 221 5.54 -6.48 20.28
CA PRO A 221 4.29 -6.24 20.99
C PRO A 221 3.47 -7.52 21.18
N ASP A 222 2.58 -7.55 22.17
CA ASP A 222 1.65 -8.66 22.37
C ASP A 222 0.80 -8.88 21.09
N ASN A 223 0.65 -10.14 20.69
CA ASN A 223 -0.04 -10.53 19.47
C ASN A 223 -0.63 -11.94 19.57
N GLU A 224 -1.72 -12.19 18.83
CA GLU A 224 -2.32 -13.52 18.65
C GLU A 224 -1.68 -14.26 17.46
N ASN A 225 -1.23 -13.51 16.45
CA ASN A 225 -0.49 -14.00 15.31
C ASN A 225 0.50 -12.92 14.86
N ILE A 226 1.68 -13.33 14.41
CA ILE A 226 2.66 -12.45 13.79
C ILE A 226 3.27 -13.07 12.53
N GLY A 227 3.24 -12.32 11.44
CA GLY A 227 4.11 -12.48 10.28
C GLY A 227 5.30 -11.53 10.41
N PHE A 228 6.49 -11.98 10.01
CA PHE A 228 7.66 -11.11 9.94
C PHE A 228 8.57 -11.46 8.78
N GLN A 229 9.32 -10.46 8.33
CA GLN A 229 10.43 -10.58 7.42
C GLN A 229 11.55 -9.63 7.85
N LEU A 230 12.77 -10.13 7.87
CA LEU A 230 13.98 -9.35 8.06
C LEU A 230 14.88 -9.55 6.85
N CYS A 231 15.24 -8.45 6.20
CA CYS A 231 16.18 -8.42 5.09
C CYS A 231 17.45 -7.62 5.46
N GLY A 232 18.57 -8.02 4.90
CA GLY A 232 19.81 -7.24 4.88
C GLY A 232 20.04 -6.60 3.52
N MET A 233 20.67 -5.44 3.50
CA MET A 233 21.06 -4.72 2.27
C MET A 233 22.53 -4.30 2.35
N VAL A 234 23.14 -4.11 1.17
CA VAL A 234 24.52 -3.66 1.03
C VAL A 234 24.54 -2.27 0.40
N GLY A 235 25.19 -1.33 1.07
CA GLY A 235 25.32 0.05 0.59
C GLY A 235 23.97 0.77 0.57
N SER A 236 23.71 1.52 -0.49
CA SER A 236 22.42 2.17 -0.75
C SER A 236 21.56 1.38 -1.74
N SER A 237 21.84 0.08 -1.93
CA SER A 237 21.07 -0.76 -2.83
C SER A 237 19.63 -0.89 -2.35
N GLN A 238 18.68 -1.01 -3.29
CA GLN A 238 17.31 -1.43 -2.99
C GLN A 238 17.19 -2.95 -2.84
N ASN A 239 18.25 -3.70 -3.18
CA ASN A 239 18.22 -5.15 -3.19
C ASN A 239 18.21 -5.68 -1.76
N GLN A 240 17.10 -6.32 -1.43
CA GLN A 240 16.89 -6.93 -0.14
C GLN A 240 17.28 -8.40 -0.18
N HIS A 241 18.10 -8.81 0.77
CA HIS A 241 18.49 -10.21 0.95
C HIS A 241 17.80 -10.78 2.19
N PRO A 242 16.88 -11.75 2.05
CA PRO A 242 16.18 -12.33 3.19
C PRO A 242 17.15 -12.93 4.21
N LEU A 243 17.02 -12.55 5.48
CA LEU A 243 17.78 -13.09 6.61
C LEU A 243 16.95 -14.03 7.45
N ALA A 244 15.67 -13.69 7.64
CA ALA A 244 14.67 -14.54 8.28
C ALA A 244 13.28 -14.07 7.90
N TYR A 245 12.33 -15.00 7.93
CA TYR A 245 10.91 -14.71 7.80
C TYR A 245 10.13 -15.82 8.51
N GLY A 246 8.88 -15.54 8.86
CA GLY A 246 8.04 -16.55 9.48
C GLY A 246 6.63 -16.06 9.78
N ASN A 247 5.74 -17.01 10.01
CA ASN A 247 4.37 -16.79 10.44
C ASN A 247 4.09 -17.62 11.69
N LEU A 248 3.77 -16.97 12.80
CA LEU A 248 3.62 -17.59 14.12
C LEU A 248 2.16 -17.45 14.59
N VAL A 249 1.38 -18.50 14.39
CA VAL A 249 -0.10 -18.53 14.56
C VAL A 249 -0.61 -18.56 16.01
N ASN A 250 0.29 -18.54 17.01
CA ASN A 250 -0.08 -18.43 18.45
C ASN A 250 0.63 -17.25 19.12
N GLY A 251 1.01 -16.29 18.28
CA GLY A 251 1.83 -15.16 18.61
C GLY A 251 3.22 -15.49 19.13
N ALA A 252 3.95 -14.43 19.47
CA ALA A 252 5.25 -14.50 20.12
C ALA A 252 5.52 -13.20 20.86
N SER A 253 6.29 -13.25 21.95
CA SER A 253 6.78 -12.04 22.63
C SER A 253 8.16 -11.60 22.15
N SER A 254 8.85 -12.46 21.39
CA SER A 254 10.15 -12.15 20.81
C SER A 254 10.46 -12.98 19.58
N LEU A 255 11.22 -12.41 18.65
CA LEU A 255 11.82 -13.08 17.50
C LEU A 255 13.30 -13.35 17.79
N PHE A 256 13.80 -14.50 17.31
CA PHE A 256 15.21 -14.85 17.37
C PHE A 256 15.73 -15.03 15.95
N VAL A 257 16.63 -14.15 15.53
CA VAL A 257 17.11 -14.10 14.15
C VAL A 257 18.61 -14.29 14.12
N ALA A 258 19.07 -15.23 13.31
CA ALA A 258 20.49 -15.44 13.05
C ALA A 258 20.95 -14.43 12.00
N VAL A 259 21.96 -13.61 12.32
CA VAL A 259 22.44 -12.54 11.44
C VAL A 259 23.94 -12.69 11.19
N PRO A 260 24.39 -12.81 9.94
CA PRO A 260 25.82 -12.90 9.64
C PRO A 260 26.50 -11.55 9.91
N GLN A 261 27.71 -11.60 10.48
CA GLN A 261 28.50 -10.40 10.77
C GLN A 261 29.11 -9.81 9.48
N ASP A 262 29.21 -8.48 9.44
CA ASP A 262 29.98 -7.71 8.45
C ASP A 262 29.60 -7.89 6.96
N ILE A 263 28.39 -8.37 6.66
CA ILE A 263 27.88 -8.44 5.27
C ILE A 263 26.97 -7.27 4.94
N PHE A 264 25.98 -7.05 5.80
CA PHE A 264 24.92 -6.06 5.58
C PHE A 264 25.18 -4.83 6.46
N ASN A 265 24.96 -3.64 5.90
CA ASN A 265 25.11 -2.37 6.60
C ASN A 265 23.77 -1.63 6.77
N GLN A 266 22.69 -2.22 6.25
CA GLN A 266 21.32 -1.76 6.43
C GLN A 266 20.38 -2.96 6.52
N TYR A 267 19.24 -2.74 7.18
CA TYR A 267 18.25 -3.77 7.45
C TYR A 267 16.84 -3.23 7.22
N VAL A 268 15.99 -4.09 6.66
CA VAL A 268 14.54 -3.87 6.58
C VAL A 268 13.86 -4.89 7.49
N LEU A 269 13.15 -4.42 8.50
CA LEU A 269 12.29 -5.26 9.33
C LEU A 269 10.84 -4.93 9.04
N GLU A 270 10.10 -5.94 8.61
CA GLU A 270 8.66 -5.91 8.37
C GLU A 270 7.98 -6.83 9.37
N LEU A 271 7.01 -6.30 10.11
CA LEU A 271 6.16 -7.03 11.03
C LEU A 271 4.70 -6.79 10.66
N GLN A 272 3.92 -7.86 10.64
CA GLN A 272 2.47 -7.82 10.62
C GLN A 272 1.97 -8.59 11.84
N TYR A 273 1.29 -7.95 12.78
CA TYR A 273 0.76 -8.64 13.96
C TYR A 273 -0.70 -8.30 14.21
N ARG A 274 -1.46 -9.30 14.67
CA ARG A 274 -2.92 -9.23 14.82
C ARG A 274 -3.33 -9.42 16.28
N ASN A 275 -4.33 -8.64 16.71
CA ASN A 275 -5.03 -8.76 17.98
C ASN A 275 -6.54 -8.60 17.74
N GLY A 276 -7.29 -9.70 17.73
CA GLY A 276 -8.71 -9.67 17.41
C GLY A 276 -8.97 -9.13 16.00
N ASN A 277 -9.64 -7.98 15.91
CA ASN A 277 -9.96 -7.33 14.63
C ASN A 277 -8.91 -6.30 14.18
N ASP A 278 -7.92 -6.03 15.03
CA ASP A 278 -6.89 -5.04 14.76
C ASP A 278 -5.65 -5.75 14.18
N THR A 279 -5.18 -5.29 13.03
CA THR A 279 -3.95 -5.73 12.38
C THR A 279 -3.00 -4.55 12.29
N ASN A 280 -1.82 -4.69 12.87
CA ASN A 280 -0.76 -3.69 12.80
C ASN A 280 0.30 -4.15 11.80
N PHE A 281 0.75 -3.23 10.97
CA PHE A 281 1.91 -3.38 10.11
C PHE A 281 2.97 -2.38 10.53
N PHE A 282 4.20 -2.84 10.64
CA PHE A 282 5.36 -2.02 10.94
C PHE A 282 6.47 -2.39 9.97
N THR A 283 6.96 -1.39 9.23
CA THR A 283 8.14 -1.53 8.39
C THR A 283 9.17 -0.53 8.87
N SER A 284 10.43 -0.95 9.02
CA SER A 284 11.54 -0.05 9.35
C SER A 284 12.75 -0.34 8.47
N LYS A 285 13.40 0.73 7.99
CA LYS A 285 14.64 0.69 7.21
C LYS A 285 15.73 1.44 7.96
N THR A 286 16.65 0.72 8.59
CA THR A 286 17.64 1.30 9.51
C THR A 286 19.02 0.65 9.37
N SER A 287 20.05 1.27 9.94
CA SER A 287 21.42 0.74 9.94
C SER A 287 21.67 -0.35 10.99
N ALA A 288 20.72 -0.60 11.88
CA ALA A 288 20.84 -1.59 12.94
C ALA A 288 19.47 -2.22 13.23
N ILE A 289 19.45 -3.54 13.41
CA ILE A 289 18.22 -4.27 13.75
C ILE A 289 17.75 -3.83 15.14
N PRO A 290 16.49 -3.40 15.30
CA PRO A 290 15.98 -2.96 16.59
C PRO A 290 15.93 -4.13 17.58
N SER A 291 16.26 -3.88 18.85
CA SER A 291 16.13 -4.89 19.91
C SER A 291 14.70 -4.99 20.46
N VAL A 292 13.87 -3.98 20.22
CA VAL A 292 12.46 -3.90 20.66
C VAL A 292 11.66 -3.14 19.60
N VAL A 293 10.49 -3.66 19.23
CA VAL A 293 9.45 -2.92 18.50
C VAL A 293 8.39 -2.47 19.49
N GLN A 294 8.11 -1.16 19.52
CA GLN A 294 7.10 -0.61 20.41
C GLN A 294 5.69 -0.91 19.88
N PRO A 295 4.68 -1.07 20.75
CA PRO A 295 3.29 -1.11 20.32
C PRO A 295 2.88 0.19 19.65
N SER A 296 1.96 0.08 18.69
CA SER A 296 1.38 1.25 18.03
C SER A 296 0.66 2.17 19.00
N GLU A 297 0.89 3.47 18.85
CA GLU A 297 0.07 4.51 19.48
C GLU A 297 -1.17 4.87 18.63
N LEU A 298 -1.27 4.32 17.41
CA LEU A 298 -2.40 4.52 16.54
C LEU A 298 -3.63 3.79 17.09
N ASN A 299 -4.80 4.41 16.99
CA ASN A 299 -6.06 3.80 17.38
C ASN A 299 -7.22 4.29 16.50
N ILE A 300 -8.20 3.43 16.26
CA ILE A 300 -9.37 3.70 15.42
C ILE A 300 -10.65 3.29 16.15
N LEU A 301 -11.59 4.24 16.24
CA LEU A 301 -12.97 4.00 16.62
C LEU A 301 -13.91 4.44 15.49
N VAL A 302 -14.53 3.47 14.80
CA VAL A 302 -15.57 3.76 13.81
C VAL A 302 -16.92 3.88 14.52
N ASN A 303 -17.51 5.08 14.43
CA ASN A 303 -18.77 5.44 15.06
C ASN A 303 -19.96 5.24 14.12
N ASP A 304 -19.77 5.46 12.82
CA ASP A 304 -20.76 5.21 11.78
C ASP A 304 -20.05 4.61 10.54
N PRO A 305 -20.26 3.31 10.22
CA PRO A 305 -19.64 2.66 9.08
C PRO A 305 -20.40 2.86 7.76
N SER A 306 -21.41 3.73 7.70
CA SER A 306 -22.20 3.97 6.48
C SER A 306 -21.43 4.83 5.47
N PRO A 307 -21.40 4.48 4.17
CA PRO A 307 -20.80 5.33 3.14
C PRO A 307 -21.50 6.69 2.96
N GLN A 308 -22.74 6.81 3.45
CA GLN A 308 -23.52 8.05 3.40
C GLN A 308 -23.12 9.03 4.50
N ASN A 309 -22.74 8.55 5.68
CA ASN A 309 -22.50 9.35 6.87
C ASN A 309 -21.29 8.84 7.65
N PHE A 310 -20.24 8.43 6.95
CA PHE A 310 -19.12 7.74 7.58
C PHE A 310 -18.51 8.63 8.65
N LYS A 311 -18.25 8.05 9.83
CA LYS A 311 -17.63 8.75 10.94
C LYS A 311 -16.68 7.84 11.71
N MET A 312 -15.44 8.31 11.87
CA MET A 312 -14.47 7.67 12.75
C MET A 312 -13.70 8.68 13.59
N GLN A 313 -13.21 8.22 14.74
CA GLN A 313 -12.28 8.94 15.60
C GLN A 313 -10.92 8.25 15.54
N LEU A 314 -9.87 9.05 15.47
CA LEU A 314 -8.49 8.62 15.37
C LEU A 314 -7.71 9.15 16.57
N GLU A 315 -6.83 8.32 17.14
CA GLU A 315 -5.82 8.72 18.12
C GLU A 315 -4.42 8.36 17.60
N GLY A 316 -3.41 9.09 18.06
CA GLY A 316 -2.03 8.98 17.59
C GLY A 316 -1.68 9.91 16.44
N ASP A 317 -0.41 9.89 16.02
CA ASP A 317 0.16 10.78 15.01
C ASP A 317 0.06 10.21 13.58
N GLY A 318 -1.12 9.66 13.24
CA GLY A 318 -1.39 9.21 11.88
C GLY A 318 -1.56 10.39 10.91
N ILE A 319 -1.13 10.20 9.66
CA ILE A 319 -1.15 11.25 8.62
C ILE A 319 -2.18 10.94 7.53
N LEU A 320 -2.39 9.66 7.26
CA LEU A 320 -3.29 9.16 6.25
C LEU A 320 -4.33 8.23 6.89
N TYR A 321 -5.58 8.33 6.45
CA TYR A 321 -6.55 7.27 6.64
C TYR A 321 -6.91 6.57 5.33
N ASN A 322 -7.35 5.33 5.44
CA ASN A 322 -7.97 4.56 4.38
C ASN A 322 -9.23 3.86 4.90
N VAL A 323 -10.35 3.98 4.20
CA VAL A 323 -11.57 3.23 4.50
C VAL A 323 -11.98 2.46 3.26
N ILE A 324 -12.29 1.17 3.42
CA ILE A 324 -12.68 0.33 2.30
C ILE A 324 -14.09 -0.18 2.53
N PHE A 325 -14.94 0.16 1.57
CA PHE A 325 -16.28 -0.36 1.46
C PHE A 325 -16.29 -1.48 0.42
N GLY A 326 -16.95 -2.58 0.72
CA GLY A 326 -17.06 -3.69 -0.22
C GLY A 326 -18.45 -4.29 -0.22
N ASN A 327 -18.76 -4.95 -1.34
CA ASN A 327 -19.89 -5.87 -1.44
C ASN A 327 -19.70 -6.83 -2.62
N ALA A 328 -20.42 -7.95 -2.56
CA ALA A 328 -20.59 -8.89 -3.66
C ALA A 328 -22.08 -8.97 -4.02
N ASN A 329 -22.40 -9.19 -5.30
CA ASN A 329 -23.78 -9.46 -5.67
C ASN A 329 -24.23 -10.83 -5.12
N ALA A 330 -25.53 -11.11 -5.17
CA ALA A 330 -26.08 -12.34 -4.60
C ALA A 330 -25.52 -13.65 -5.21
N SER A 331 -24.99 -13.60 -6.43
CA SER A 331 -24.35 -14.75 -7.09
C SER A 331 -22.86 -14.88 -6.78
N GLY A 332 -22.24 -13.88 -6.14
CA GLY A 332 -20.80 -13.86 -5.89
C GLY A 332 -19.97 -13.77 -7.17
N THR A 333 -20.52 -13.21 -8.24
CA THR A 333 -19.85 -13.09 -9.57
C THR A 333 -19.51 -11.65 -9.91
N LEU A 334 -20.04 -10.69 -9.15
CA LEU A 334 -19.74 -9.28 -9.27
C LEU A 334 -19.28 -8.78 -7.91
N PHE A 335 -18.13 -8.10 -7.88
CA PHE A 335 -17.54 -7.52 -6.68
C PHE A 335 -17.29 -6.03 -6.88
N VAL A 336 -17.56 -5.24 -5.85
CA VAL A 336 -17.22 -3.82 -5.84
C VAL A 336 -16.44 -3.52 -4.57
N PHE A 337 -15.31 -2.83 -4.73
CA PHE A 337 -14.51 -2.32 -3.63
C PHE A 337 -14.29 -0.83 -3.84
N HIS A 338 -14.59 -0.02 -2.84
CA HIS A 338 -14.37 1.42 -2.84
C HIS A 338 -13.43 1.79 -1.70
N SER A 339 -12.17 2.05 -2.07
CA SER A 339 -11.15 2.55 -1.15
C SER A 339 -11.16 4.07 -1.14
N ILE A 340 -11.24 4.67 0.05
CA ILE A 340 -11.24 6.12 0.24
C ILE A 340 -10.06 6.51 1.11
N TYR A 341 -9.12 7.25 0.52
CA TYR A 341 -7.96 7.83 1.16
C TYR A 341 -8.21 9.30 1.49
N GLY A 342 -7.69 9.76 2.63
CA GLY A 342 -7.78 11.15 3.04
C GLY A 342 -6.78 11.50 4.14
N GLN A 343 -6.63 12.80 4.40
CA GLN A 343 -5.79 13.27 5.50
C GLN A 343 -6.40 12.86 6.84
N ALA A 344 -5.57 12.27 7.71
CA ALA A 344 -5.99 11.94 9.07
C ALA A 344 -6.28 13.21 9.88
N ALA A 345 -7.35 13.16 10.66
CA ALA A 345 -7.72 14.15 11.66
C ALA A 345 -8.33 13.41 12.85
N SER A 346 -8.35 14.05 14.04
CA SER A 346 -8.91 13.41 15.26
C SER A 346 -10.35 12.91 15.08
N GLU A 347 -11.11 13.59 14.21
CA GLU A 347 -12.41 13.12 13.73
C GLU A 347 -12.42 13.20 12.20
N VAL A 348 -12.76 12.08 11.55
CA VAL A 348 -12.92 11.98 10.10
C VAL A 348 -14.38 11.72 9.78
N THR A 349 -14.95 12.56 8.92
CA THR A 349 -16.32 12.43 8.44
C THR A 349 -16.40 12.67 6.93
N PHE A 350 -17.16 11.84 6.22
CA PHE A 350 -17.43 12.08 4.80
C PHE A 350 -18.74 11.40 4.36
N SER A 351 -19.20 11.81 3.18
CA SER A 351 -20.26 11.13 2.44
C SER A 351 -19.77 10.86 1.02
N LYS A 352 -19.59 9.57 0.66
CA LYS A 352 -19.14 9.17 -0.69
C LYS A 352 -20.17 8.32 -1.43
N GLU A 353 -21.37 8.18 -0.88
CA GLU A 353 -22.45 7.43 -1.50
C GLU A 353 -22.84 8.02 -2.86
N ASN A 354 -23.03 9.34 -2.95
CA ASN A 354 -23.44 9.97 -4.20
C ASN A 354 -22.36 9.84 -5.30
N LEU A 355 -21.08 9.98 -4.95
CA LEU A 355 -19.96 9.71 -5.86
C LEU A 355 -20.04 8.30 -6.43
N ARG A 356 -20.18 7.30 -5.56
CA ARG A 356 -20.34 5.91 -5.97
C ARG A 356 -21.54 5.75 -6.91
N LEU A 357 -22.72 6.26 -6.54
CA LEU A 357 -23.92 6.16 -7.37
C LEU A 357 -23.74 6.81 -8.75
N ASN A 358 -23.08 7.97 -8.83
CA ASN A 358 -22.77 8.64 -10.09
C ASN A 358 -21.80 7.84 -10.96
N ILE A 359 -20.80 7.19 -10.36
CA ILE A 359 -19.92 6.25 -11.08
C ILE A 359 -20.73 5.05 -11.58
N GLN A 360 -21.58 4.45 -10.74
CA GLN A 360 -22.39 3.29 -11.12
C GLN A 360 -23.33 3.55 -12.29
N GLN A 361 -23.83 4.78 -12.46
CA GLN A 361 -24.62 5.15 -13.64
C GLN A 361 -23.84 5.03 -14.95
N GLN A 362 -22.51 5.12 -14.91
CA GLN A 362 -21.63 4.93 -16.08
C GLN A 362 -21.25 3.47 -16.31
N TYR A 363 -21.44 2.59 -15.32
CA TYR A 363 -21.14 1.15 -15.38
C TYR A 363 -22.41 0.35 -15.10
N PRO A 364 -23.21 0.02 -16.12
CA PRO A 364 -24.54 -0.59 -15.96
C PRO A 364 -24.56 -1.85 -15.08
N ASP A 365 -23.49 -2.65 -15.09
CA ASP A 365 -23.36 -3.86 -14.27
C ASP A 365 -23.44 -3.56 -12.77
N LEU A 366 -22.95 -2.39 -12.35
CA LEU A 366 -22.97 -1.95 -10.96
C LEU A 366 -24.36 -1.50 -10.48
N SER A 367 -25.37 -1.41 -11.35
CA SER A 367 -26.75 -1.12 -10.95
C SER A 367 -27.32 -2.16 -9.97
N GLN A 368 -26.75 -3.37 -9.92
CA GLN A 368 -27.12 -4.43 -8.97
C GLN A 368 -26.49 -4.25 -7.58
N MET A 369 -25.59 -3.28 -7.42
CA MET A 369 -24.81 -3.03 -6.20
C MET A 369 -25.36 -1.80 -5.47
N GLU A 370 -26.56 -1.92 -4.89
CA GLU A 370 -27.24 -0.81 -4.23
C GLU A 370 -26.51 -0.35 -2.96
N THR A 371 -25.96 -1.30 -2.19
CA THR A 371 -25.31 -1.02 -0.91
C THR A 371 -23.87 -1.54 -0.89
N VAL A 372 -23.02 -0.85 -0.14
CA VAL A 372 -21.68 -1.30 0.24
C VAL A 372 -21.50 -1.06 1.74
N LEU A 373 -20.80 -1.95 2.42
CA LEU A 373 -20.55 -1.86 3.86
C LEU A 373 -19.07 -1.59 4.09
N ALA A 374 -18.74 -0.82 5.14
CA ALA A 374 -17.34 -0.68 5.53
C ALA A 374 -16.81 -2.05 6.00
N GLU A 375 -15.78 -2.53 5.33
CA GLU A 375 -15.11 -3.79 5.66
C GLU A 375 -13.88 -3.54 6.54
N ARG A 376 -13.17 -2.43 6.27
CA ARG A 376 -11.97 -2.05 7.01
C ARG A 376 -11.77 -0.54 7.07
N ALA A 377 -11.15 -0.11 8.16
CA ALA A 377 -10.62 1.24 8.32
C ALA A 377 -9.17 1.16 8.77
N SER A 378 -8.31 1.99 8.21
CA SER A 378 -6.88 1.99 8.49
C SER A 378 -6.37 3.42 8.70
N ILE A 379 -5.34 3.55 9.52
CA ILE A 379 -4.58 4.78 9.73
C ILE A 379 -3.09 4.46 9.57
N SER A 380 -2.37 5.33 8.87
CA SER A 380 -0.95 5.16 8.59
C SER A 380 -0.14 6.35 9.07
N SER A 381 1.01 6.07 9.67
CA SER A 381 2.03 7.04 10.05
C SER A 381 3.33 6.74 9.28
N TYR A 382 4.03 7.81 8.90
CA TYR A 382 5.27 7.77 8.13
C TYR A 382 6.28 8.65 8.84
N SER A 383 7.47 8.14 9.14
CA SER A 383 8.48 8.93 9.86
C SER A 383 9.16 9.99 8.98
N GLU A 384 9.10 9.84 7.65
CA GLU A 384 9.83 10.70 6.71
C GLU A 384 8.93 11.60 5.85
N LEU A 385 7.65 11.27 5.73
CA LEU A 385 6.67 12.07 4.98
C LEU A 385 5.92 12.96 5.97
N ASN A 386 5.97 14.26 5.75
CA ASN A 386 5.47 15.25 6.72
C ASN A 386 4.03 15.70 6.44
N GLY A 387 3.39 15.21 5.39
CA GLY A 387 2.05 15.66 5.02
C GLY A 387 1.32 14.74 4.07
N TYR A 388 0.00 14.88 4.07
CA TYR A 388 -0.92 14.12 3.23
C TYR A 388 -0.61 14.23 1.73
N ASN A 389 -0.21 15.41 1.24
CA ASN A 389 0.12 15.60 -0.17
C ASN A 389 1.37 14.81 -0.61
N ASP A 390 2.37 14.72 0.25
CA ASP A 390 3.58 13.93 -0.03
C ASP A 390 3.21 12.44 -0.14
N ILE A 391 2.31 11.98 0.74
CA ILE A 391 1.78 10.62 0.73
C ILE A 391 0.87 10.37 -0.48
N LEU A 392 0.08 11.35 -0.92
CA LEU A 392 -0.75 11.23 -2.11
C LEU A 392 0.09 11.03 -3.36
N ASN A 393 1.13 11.85 -3.54
CA ASN A 393 2.07 11.68 -4.63
C ASN A 393 2.68 10.29 -4.56
N TYR A 394 3.12 9.84 -3.39
CA TYR A 394 3.62 8.48 -3.17
C TYR A 394 2.61 7.38 -3.54
N LEU A 395 1.37 7.42 -3.03
CA LEU A 395 0.38 6.36 -3.25
C LEU A 395 -0.14 6.30 -4.69
N ILE A 396 -0.24 7.44 -5.35
CA ILE A 396 -0.67 7.51 -6.75
C ILE A 396 0.49 7.09 -7.67
N SER A 397 1.70 7.61 -7.41
CA SER A 397 2.91 7.29 -8.19
C SER A 397 3.48 5.91 -7.98
N ARG A 398 3.23 5.27 -6.84
CA ARG A 398 3.95 4.06 -6.42
C ARG A 398 5.47 4.22 -6.52
N GLU A 399 6.01 5.44 -6.43
CA GLU A 399 7.45 5.60 -6.25
C GLU A 399 7.82 4.92 -4.94
N ASP A 400 8.60 3.83 -5.00
CA ASP A 400 9.01 3.06 -3.83
C ASP A 400 9.35 3.95 -2.63
N TYR A 401 8.80 3.62 -1.47
CA TYR A 401 9.30 4.11 -0.18
C TYR A 401 10.70 3.52 0.14
N GLY A 402 11.39 2.98 -0.86
CA GLY A 402 12.72 2.42 -0.80
C GLY A 402 13.82 3.31 -1.37
N GLY A 403 13.56 4.57 -1.71
CA GLY A 403 14.46 5.37 -2.56
C GLY A 403 15.65 6.10 -1.92
N SER A 404 15.50 6.88 -0.84
CA SER A 404 16.51 7.93 -0.59
C SER A 404 16.99 8.17 0.83
N ASN A 405 16.25 7.82 1.89
CA ASN A 405 16.68 8.16 3.24
C ASN A 405 16.86 6.93 4.13
N MET A 406 18.05 6.84 4.73
CA MET A 406 18.36 5.91 5.79
C MET A 406 17.60 6.38 7.05
N ASN A 407 16.85 5.48 7.70
CA ASN A 407 16.09 5.66 8.95
C ASN A 407 14.60 6.03 8.83
N GLY A 408 13.91 5.44 7.85
CA GLY A 408 12.45 5.54 7.72
C GLY A 408 11.69 4.40 8.41
N SER A 409 10.50 4.68 8.90
CA SER A 409 9.51 3.68 9.31
C SER A 409 8.12 4.02 8.81
N ILE A 410 7.36 2.98 8.50
CA ILE A 410 5.92 3.04 8.22
C ILE A 410 5.23 2.24 9.30
N GLU A 411 4.17 2.81 9.85
CA GLU A 411 3.27 2.12 10.76
C GLU A 411 1.84 2.22 10.24
N VAL A 412 1.12 1.10 10.23
CA VAL A 412 -0.29 1.06 9.82
C VAL A 412 -1.07 0.25 10.83
N LEU A 413 -2.13 0.83 11.36
CA LEU A 413 -3.17 0.09 12.07
C LEU A 413 -4.38 -0.05 11.15
N THR A 414 -4.86 -1.28 11.00
CA THR A 414 -6.08 -1.64 10.25
C THR A 414 -7.05 -2.32 11.19
N LYS A 415 -8.33 -1.93 11.15
CA LYS A 415 -9.44 -2.51 11.89
C LYS A 415 -10.45 -3.14 10.92
N GLU A 416 -10.77 -4.41 11.12
CA GLU A 416 -11.79 -5.18 10.37
C GLU A 416 -13.15 -5.19 11.09
N PHE A 417 -14.26 -5.28 10.34
CA PHE A 417 -15.64 -5.26 10.86
C PHE A 417 -16.43 -6.54 10.63
#